data_AF-A0A4Q5LBK9-F1
#
_entry.id   AF-A0A4Q5LBK9-F1
#
_cell.length_a   1.000
_cell.length_b   1.000
_cell.length_c   1.000
_cell.angle_alpha   90.00
_cell.angle_beta   90.00
_cell.angle_gamma   90.00
#
_symmetry.space_group_name_H-M   'P 1'
#
loop_
_entity.id
_entity.type
_entity.pdbx_description
1 polymer ?
#
loop_
_entity_poly.entity_id
_entity_poly.type
_entity_poly.pdbx_seq_one_letter_code
_entity_poly.pdbx_strand_id
1 'polypeptide(L)'
;MLSRASRFCAAGLGLLLALPLAAAAQTTAPLDSLRAQSQRAAKAKRYAEGAALSVQLSRAEKFQSAKSGALYNAACYYALAGQPQAAVQAFDKAQQLGWNQASWARQDTDLNSLRQLPAFQVVLARMQRIEDRQRDPRNAQLVTTDITNFWRAYDLAAKDPAHREQIYQREYFDKGTVGLQDYYALKIQDTKKFVANLDAKPEFYRAIRPNTLQIASLTKQIRGGFIRLKELYPAARFPNVYFVIGRFTSAGTASGNGMLIGADQMSASPSTPRGELNLWARNNLGNLQDLPAVVAHEHIHALQKPTTDLTLLRGAINEGMADFLAELTSGQNPNRRLQTYGLGHEKQIWADFSREMTGTNWDNWIANGRQETADKPADLGYFVGYQICRAYYNEVADKKQAVYDMLNLADYPGFLKRSRYAEKLAAR
;
A
#
# COMPACT_ATOMS: atom_id res chain seq x y z
N MET A 1 -36.56 -61.65 -37.18
CA MET A 1 -37.93 -61.13 -36.95
C MET A 1 -37.79 -59.62 -36.75
N LEU A 2 -38.30 -58.67 -37.53
CA LEU A 2 -39.01 -58.56 -38.81
C LEU A 2 -38.70 -57.08 -39.22
N SER A 3 -38.02 -56.83 -40.36
CA SER A 3 -38.66 -56.33 -41.61
C SER A 3 -39.24 -54.91 -41.46
N ARG A 4 -38.95 -53.88 -42.28
CA ARG A 4 -38.69 -53.85 -43.73
C ARG A 4 -38.22 -52.44 -44.13
N ALA A 5 -37.49 -52.38 -45.24
CA ALA A 5 -37.14 -51.18 -45.99
C ALA A 5 -38.08 -50.96 -47.19
N SER A 6 -38.25 -49.70 -47.63
CA SER A 6 -38.50 -49.23 -49.02
C SER A 6 -39.12 -47.82 -49.02
N ARG A 7 -38.96 -46.89 -49.97
CA ARG A 7 -37.99 -46.50 -51.03
C ARG A 7 -38.64 -45.28 -51.76
N PHE A 8 -37.83 -44.47 -52.47
CA PHE A 8 -38.16 -43.41 -53.48
C PHE A 8 -38.61 -42.04 -52.93
N CYS A 9 -38.25 -40.87 -53.48
CA CYS A 9 -37.77 -40.50 -54.82
C CYS A 9 -36.93 -39.19 -54.81
N ALA A 10 -36.27 -38.90 -55.93
CA ALA A 10 -35.27 -37.85 -56.14
C ALA A 10 -35.83 -36.44 -56.45
N ALA A 11 -35.06 -35.40 -56.10
CA ALA A 11 -34.84 -34.09 -56.75
C ALA A 11 -34.07 -33.23 -55.73
N GLY A 12 -32.86 -32.70 -55.96
CA GLY A 12 -32.50 -31.78 -57.03
C GLY A 12 -32.57 -30.35 -56.49
N LEU A 13 -31.40 -29.77 -56.15
CA LEU A 13 -30.96 -28.37 -56.29
C LEU A 13 -29.98 -28.00 -55.17
N GLY A 14 -28.80 -27.50 -55.59
CA GLY A 14 -27.77 -27.01 -54.70
C GLY A 14 -28.15 -25.70 -54.03
N LEU A 15 -27.67 -25.52 -52.80
CA LEU A 15 -27.49 -24.22 -52.17
C LEU A 15 -26.22 -24.31 -51.31
N LEU A 16 -25.16 -23.66 -51.77
CA LEU A 16 -23.98 -23.36 -50.97
C LEU A 16 -24.40 -22.38 -49.87
N LEU A 17 -24.72 -22.89 -48.68
CA LEU A 17 -24.90 -22.08 -47.48
C LEU A 17 -23.51 -21.71 -46.95
N ALA A 18 -23.09 -20.49 -47.25
CA ALA A 18 -22.01 -19.83 -46.53
C ALA A 18 -22.42 -19.68 -45.05
N LEU A 19 -21.77 -20.44 -44.17
CA LEU A 19 -21.88 -20.24 -42.73
C LEU A 19 -21.27 -18.87 -42.37
N PRO A 20 -21.98 -17.97 -41.67
CA PRO A 20 -21.33 -16.81 -41.10
C PRO A 20 -20.42 -17.29 -39.97
N LEU A 21 -19.14 -16.95 -40.07
CA LEU A 21 -18.21 -16.95 -38.94
C LEU A 21 -18.78 -16.00 -37.89
N ALA A 22 -19.59 -16.53 -36.97
CA ALA A 22 -19.95 -15.82 -35.76
C ALA A 22 -18.64 -15.60 -34.99
N ALA A 23 -18.14 -14.36 -35.00
CA ALA A 23 -17.10 -13.94 -34.10
C ALA A 23 -17.61 -14.21 -32.68
N ALA A 24 -17.09 -15.26 -32.05
CA ALA A 24 -17.38 -15.56 -30.67
C ALA A 24 -16.96 -14.33 -29.86
N ALA A 25 -17.94 -13.58 -29.33
CA ALA A 25 -17.68 -12.54 -28.36
C ALA A 25 -16.99 -13.23 -27.17
N GLN A 26 -15.67 -13.05 -27.07
CA GLN A 26 -14.91 -13.48 -25.90
C GLN A 26 -15.48 -12.71 -24.71
N THR A 27 -16.29 -13.39 -23.90
CA THR A 27 -16.70 -12.88 -22.61
C THR A 27 -15.43 -12.68 -21.79
N THR A 28 -15.02 -11.42 -21.64
CA THR A 28 -13.85 -11.07 -20.83
C THR A 28 -14.15 -11.44 -19.39
N ALA A 29 -13.44 -12.43 -18.86
CA ALA A 29 -13.59 -12.81 -17.46
C ALA A 29 -13.30 -11.58 -16.56
N PRO A 30 -14.03 -11.40 -15.44
CA PRO A 30 -13.76 -10.33 -14.49
C PRO A 30 -12.31 -10.37 -14.01
N LEU A 31 -11.70 -9.20 -13.72
CA LEU A 31 -10.30 -9.09 -13.30
C LEU A 31 -9.97 -9.98 -12.10
N ASP A 32 -10.83 -9.98 -11.08
CA ASP A 32 -10.63 -10.83 -9.89
C ASP A 32 -10.72 -12.31 -10.22
N SER A 33 -11.56 -12.68 -11.19
CA SER A 33 -11.64 -14.04 -11.70
C SER A 33 -10.35 -14.44 -12.41
N LEU A 34 -9.81 -13.59 -13.28
CA LEU A 34 -8.53 -13.84 -13.96
C LEU A 34 -7.38 -13.99 -12.95
N ARG A 35 -7.30 -13.09 -11.96
CA ARG A 35 -6.28 -13.15 -10.91
C ARG A 35 -6.38 -14.45 -10.10
N ALA A 36 -7.60 -14.80 -9.66
CA ALA A 36 -7.82 -16.03 -8.88
C ALA A 36 -7.56 -17.30 -9.71
N GLN A 37 -7.94 -17.31 -10.99
CA GLN A 37 -7.63 -18.43 -11.90
C GLN A 37 -6.12 -18.58 -12.10
N SER A 38 -5.40 -17.47 -12.34
CA SER A 38 -3.95 -17.47 -12.49
C SER A 38 -3.24 -18.02 -11.26
N GLN A 39 -3.64 -17.58 -10.06
CA GLN A 39 -3.08 -18.05 -8.80
C GLN A 39 -3.40 -19.52 -8.54
N ARG A 40 -4.62 -19.99 -8.85
CA ARG A 40 -4.98 -21.40 -8.76
C ARG A 40 -4.18 -22.27 -9.73
N ALA A 41 -3.96 -21.82 -10.96
CA ALA A 41 -3.12 -22.53 -11.93
C ALA A 41 -1.67 -22.65 -11.42
N ALA A 42 -1.09 -21.56 -10.92
CA ALA A 42 0.25 -21.56 -10.32
C ALA A 42 0.35 -22.49 -9.10
N LYS A 43 -0.63 -22.46 -8.19
CA LYS A 43 -0.70 -23.38 -7.03
C LYS A 43 -0.78 -24.84 -7.46
N ALA A 44 -1.47 -25.12 -8.56
CA ALA A 44 -1.55 -26.44 -9.18
C ALA A 44 -0.34 -26.79 -10.08
N LYS A 45 0.73 -25.98 -10.06
CA LYS A 45 1.94 -26.12 -10.90
C LYS A 45 1.68 -26.09 -12.41
N ARG A 46 0.51 -25.61 -12.84
CA ARG A 46 0.17 -25.34 -14.25
C ARG A 46 0.71 -23.96 -14.64
N TYR A 47 2.02 -23.81 -14.61
CA TYR A 47 2.68 -22.50 -14.70
C TYR A 47 2.47 -21.81 -16.05
N ALA A 48 2.50 -22.54 -17.18
CA ALA A 48 2.24 -21.96 -18.50
C ALA A 48 0.82 -21.36 -18.61
N GLU A 49 -0.18 -22.02 -18.03
CA GLU A 49 -1.54 -21.52 -17.95
C GLU A 49 -1.64 -20.29 -17.04
N GLY A 50 -1.01 -20.35 -15.86
CA GLY A 50 -0.92 -19.20 -14.96
C GLY A 50 -0.28 -17.99 -15.62
N ALA A 51 0.79 -18.19 -16.39
CA ALA A 51 1.46 -17.13 -17.14
C ALA A 51 0.53 -16.51 -18.20
N ALA A 52 -0.18 -17.33 -18.98
CA ALA A 52 -1.13 -16.87 -19.98
C ALA A 52 -2.28 -16.05 -19.35
N LEU A 53 -2.83 -16.52 -18.23
CA LEU A 53 -3.87 -15.81 -17.48
C LEU A 53 -3.36 -14.49 -16.89
N SER A 54 -2.12 -14.46 -16.40
CA SER A 54 -1.47 -13.22 -15.92
C SER A 54 -1.23 -12.20 -17.05
N VAL A 55 -0.86 -12.66 -18.25
CA VAL A 55 -0.77 -11.79 -19.43
C VAL A 55 -2.14 -11.26 -19.83
N GLN A 56 -3.19 -12.09 -19.82
CA GLN A 56 -4.56 -11.64 -20.07
C GLN A 56 -5.02 -10.61 -19.04
N LEU A 57 -4.75 -10.85 -17.75
CA LEU A 57 -5.02 -9.91 -16.67
C LEU A 57 -4.34 -8.56 -16.96
N SER A 58 -3.04 -8.55 -17.31
CA SER A 58 -2.32 -7.31 -17.61
C SER A 58 -2.92 -6.48 -18.76
N ARG A 59 -3.63 -7.12 -19.71
CA ARG A 59 -4.30 -6.43 -20.82
C ARG A 59 -5.64 -5.84 -20.39
N ALA A 60 -6.30 -6.47 -19.43
CA ALA A 60 -7.61 -6.07 -18.92
C ALA A 60 -7.51 -5.02 -17.80
N GLU A 61 -6.39 -4.98 -17.06
CA GLU A 61 -6.15 -4.00 -16.01
C GLU A 61 -6.15 -2.57 -16.56
N LYS A 62 -6.68 -1.61 -15.78
CA LYS A 62 -6.65 -0.18 -16.16
C LYS A 62 -5.37 0.48 -15.70
N PHE A 63 -4.98 0.22 -14.45
CA PHE A 63 -3.87 0.89 -13.79
C PHE A 63 -2.51 0.30 -14.17
N GLN A 64 -1.56 1.19 -14.44
CA GLN A 64 -0.20 0.84 -14.82
C GLN A 64 0.47 -0.03 -13.75
N SER A 65 0.27 0.26 -12.46
CA SER A 65 0.83 -0.54 -11.38
C SER A 65 0.29 -1.98 -11.39
N ALA A 66 -1.02 -2.16 -11.54
CA ALA A 66 -1.65 -3.47 -11.65
C ALA A 66 -1.18 -4.25 -12.89
N LYS A 67 -1.04 -3.57 -14.04
CA LYS A 67 -0.46 -4.17 -15.26
C LYS A 67 0.96 -4.68 -15.02
N SER A 68 1.80 -3.87 -14.38
CA SER A 68 3.20 -4.20 -14.10
C SER A 68 3.31 -5.41 -13.17
N GLY A 69 2.48 -5.49 -12.12
CA GLY A 69 2.44 -6.63 -11.21
C GLY A 69 1.95 -7.92 -11.87
N ALA A 70 0.93 -7.83 -12.73
CA ALA A 70 0.47 -8.98 -13.51
C ALA A 70 1.55 -9.51 -14.47
N LEU A 71 2.31 -8.62 -15.12
CA LEU A 71 3.42 -9.01 -16.00
C LEU A 71 4.62 -9.57 -15.22
N TYR A 72 4.89 -9.07 -14.02
CA TYR A 72 5.89 -9.68 -13.14
C TYR A 72 5.50 -11.10 -12.75
N ASN A 73 4.25 -11.34 -12.34
CA ASN A 73 3.75 -12.69 -12.05
C ASN A 73 3.82 -13.59 -13.29
N ALA A 74 3.51 -13.07 -14.48
CA ALA A 74 3.69 -13.81 -15.72
C ALA A 74 5.15 -14.20 -15.94
N ALA A 75 6.12 -13.33 -15.64
CA ALA A 75 7.54 -13.63 -15.73
C ALA A 75 7.94 -14.78 -14.78
N CYS A 76 7.50 -14.74 -13.53
CA CYS A 76 7.72 -15.82 -12.56
C CYS A 76 7.16 -17.15 -13.07
N TYR A 77 5.90 -17.15 -13.55
CA TYR A 77 5.27 -18.36 -14.04
C TYR A 77 5.90 -18.89 -15.34
N TYR A 78 6.33 -18.02 -16.26
CA TYR A 78 7.09 -18.47 -17.43
C TYR A 78 8.45 -19.07 -17.05
N ALA A 79 9.14 -18.50 -16.06
CA ALA A 79 10.42 -19.02 -15.57
C ALA A 79 10.25 -20.42 -14.95
N LEU A 80 9.23 -20.62 -14.13
CA LEU A 80 8.86 -21.91 -13.54
C LEU A 80 8.38 -22.93 -14.59
N ALA A 81 7.78 -22.47 -15.69
CA ALA A 81 7.38 -23.32 -16.82
C ALA A 81 8.54 -23.71 -17.75
N GLY A 82 9.78 -23.29 -17.47
CA GLY A 82 10.93 -23.55 -18.34
C GLY A 82 10.92 -22.75 -19.64
N GLN A 83 10.29 -21.55 -19.64
CA GLN A 83 10.14 -20.68 -20.82
C GLN A 83 10.95 -19.38 -20.65
N PRO A 84 12.30 -19.43 -20.68
CA PRO A 84 13.15 -18.31 -20.29
C PRO A 84 12.98 -17.06 -21.18
N GLN A 85 12.77 -17.23 -22.49
CA GLN A 85 12.59 -16.10 -23.40
C GLN A 85 11.29 -15.33 -23.10
N ALA A 86 10.18 -16.05 -22.91
CA ALA A 86 8.89 -15.44 -22.53
C ALA A 86 8.96 -14.79 -21.15
N ALA A 87 9.67 -15.42 -20.20
CA ALA A 87 9.87 -14.88 -18.87
C ALA A 87 10.62 -13.55 -18.89
N VAL A 88 11.75 -13.46 -19.62
CA VAL A 88 12.52 -12.22 -19.73
C VAL A 88 11.73 -11.13 -20.45
N GLN A 89 10.94 -11.46 -21.48
CA GLN A 89 10.08 -10.48 -22.16
C GLN A 89 8.99 -9.93 -21.23
N ALA A 90 8.35 -10.78 -20.43
CA ALA A 90 7.36 -10.35 -19.46
C ALA A 90 8.00 -9.49 -18.36
N PHE A 91 9.20 -9.87 -17.88
CA PHE A 91 9.97 -9.14 -16.89
C PHE A 91 10.38 -7.74 -17.38
N ASP A 92 10.87 -7.64 -18.62
CA ASP A 92 11.20 -6.36 -19.25
C ASP A 92 9.97 -5.46 -19.40
N LYS A 93 8.83 -6.00 -19.83
CA LYS A 93 7.57 -5.25 -19.91
C LYS A 93 7.08 -4.78 -18.54
N ALA A 94 7.21 -5.61 -17.50
CA ALA A 94 6.90 -5.21 -16.13
C ALA A 94 7.78 -4.01 -15.69
N GLN A 95 9.08 -4.07 -15.99
CA GLN A 95 10.02 -2.99 -15.70
C GLN A 95 9.69 -1.69 -16.45
N GLN A 96 9.35 -1.76 -17.73
CA GLN A 96 8.93 -0.60 -18.55
C GLN A 96 7.66 0.06 -18.01
N LEU A 97 6.79 -0.71 -17.35
CA LEU A 97 5.59 -0.21 -16.68
C LEU A 97 5.84 0.24 -15.24
N GLY A 98 7.09 0.24 -14.77
CA GLY A 98 7.46 0.80 -13.46
C GLY A 98 7.74 -0.22 -12.37
N TRP A 99 7.71 -1.52 -12.65
CA TRP A 99 8.10 -2.53 -11.67
C TRP A 99 9.64 -2.53 -11.50
N ASN A 100 10.13 -1.81 -10.49
CA ASN A 100 11.56 -1.53 -10.31
C ASN A 100 12.17 -2.14 -9.03
N GLN A 101 11.62 -3.25 -8.54
CA GLN A 101 12.07 -3.94 -7.32
C GLN A 101 13.23 -4.92 -7.62
N ALA A 102 14.40 -4.40 -8.00
CA ALA A 102 15.59 -5.20 -8.32
C ALA A 102 16.04 -6.07 -7.14
N SER A 103 15.98 -5.54 -5.92
CA SER A 103 16.34 -6.28 -4.71
C SER A 103 15.45 -7.50 -4.50
N TRP A 104 14.14 -7.37 -4.75
CA TRP A 104 13.20 -8.51 -4.73
C TRP A 104 13.49 -9.51 -5.85
N ALA A 105 13.64 -9.05 -7.10
CA ALA A 105 13.90 -9.93 -8.24
C ALA A 105 15.16 -10.78 -8.10
N ARG A 106 16.18 -10.30 -7.36
CA ARG A 106 17.40 -11.08 -7.09
C ARG A 106 17.21 -12.25 -6.15
N GLN A 107 16.27 -12.16 -5.20
CA GLN A 107 16.04 -13.18 -4.20
C GLN A 107 14.86 -14.08 -4.54
N ASP A 108 13.94 -13.61 -5.40
CA ASP A 108 12.80 -14.39 -5.87
C ASP A 108 13.29 -15.70 -6.51
N THR A 109 12.84 -16.81 -5.94
CA THR A 109 13.24 -18.16 -6.33
C THR A 109 12.60 -18.58 -7.65
N ASP A 110 11.47 -17.98 -8.02
CA ASP A 110 10.78 -18.30 -9.28
C ASP A 110 11.63 -17.88 -10.48
N LEU A 111 12.47 -16.86 -10.30
CA LEU A 111 13.34 -16.31 -11.34
C LEU A 111 14.74 -16.94 -11.35
N ASN A 112 15.01 -18.00 -10.55
CA ASN A 112 16.32 -18.66 -10.46
C ASN A 112 16.89 -19.04 -11.83
N SER A 113 16.05 -19.58 -12.72
CA SER A 113 16.44 -20.02 -14.06
C SER A 113 16.86 -18.88 -14.99
N LEU A 114 16.51 -17.62 -14.67
CA LEU A 114 16.82 -16.45 -15.50
C LEU A 114 18.12 -15.76 -15.09
N ARG A 115 18.64 -16.02 -13.88
CA ARG A 115 19.72 -15.21 -13.27
C ARG A 115 21.01 -15.18 -14.10
N GLN A 116 21.31 -16.23 -14.87
CA GLN A 116 22.51 -16.27 -15.70
C GLN A 116 22.29 -15.71 -17.13
N LEU A 117 21.05 -15.35 -17.49
CA LEU A 117 20.73 -14.86 -18.82
C LEU A 117 21.17 -13.38 -18.97
N PRO A 118 21.97 -13.04 -20.00
CA PRO A 118 22.39 -11.65 -20.22
C PRO A 118 21.23 -10.67 -20.33
N ALA A 119 20.14 -11.07 -21.02
CA ALA A 119 18.96 -10.23 -21.18
C ALA A 119 18.24 -9.94 -19.85
N PHE A 120 18.21 -10.91 -18.91
CA PHE A 120 17.68 -10.68 -17.57
C PHE A 120 18.56 -9.70 -16.78
N GLN A 121 19.88 -9.87 -16.85
CA GLN A 121 20.84 -8.97 -16.17
C GLN A 121 20.75 -7.53 -16.66
N VAL A 122 20.49 -7.32 -17.95
CA VAL A 122 20.26 -5.97 -18.51
C VAL A 122 19.04 -5.29 -17.90
N VAL A 123 17.92 -6.00 -17.78
CA VAL A 123 16.69 -5.47 -17.14
C VAL A 123 16.95 -5.19 -15.65
N LEU A 124 17.58 -6.15 -14.96
CA LEU A 124 17.90 -6.03 -13.53
C LEU A 124 18.82 -4.83 -13.25
N ALA A 125 19.81 -4.57 -14.11
CA ALA A 125 20.70 -3.41 -14.00
C ALA A 125 19.95 -2.08 -14.18
N ARG A 126 18.93 -2.01 -15.06
CA ARG A 126 18.07 -0.82 -15.18
C ARG A 126 17.32 -0.55 -13.88
N MET A 127 16.69 -1.59 -13.33
CA MET A 127 15.95 -1.48 -12.07
C MET A 127 16.86 -1.10 -10.91
N GLN A 128 18.06 -1.69 -10.85
CA GLN A 128 19.03 -1.40 -9.80
C GLN A 128 19.43 0.08 -9.80
N ARG A 129 19.63 0.70 -10.97
CA ARG A 129 19.91 2.14 -11.03
C ARG A 129 18.78 2.98 -10.44
N ILE A 130 17.53 2.54 -10.57
CA ILE A 130 16.38 3.23 -9.98
C ILE A 130 16.40 3.07 -8.45
N GLU A 131 16.60 1.86 -7.93
CA GLU A 131 16.74 1.62 -6.48
C GLU A 131 17.95 2.34 -5.87
N ASP A 132 19.08 2.43 -6.60
CA ASP A 132 20.28 3.10 -6.11
C ASP A 132 20.10 4.61 -6.01
N ARG A 133 19.29 5.22 -6.88
CA ARG A 133 18.92 6.63 -6.74
C ARG A 133 18.16 6.90 -5.45
N GLN A 134 17.39 5.92 -4.96
CA GLN A 134 16.70 6.02 -3.68
C GLN A 134 17.66 5.95 -2.48
N ARG A 135 18.98 5.82 -2.65
CA ARG A 135 19.93 5.91 -1.51
C ARG A 135 20.13 7.32 -0.99
N ASP A 136 19.86 8.31 -1.83
CA ASP A 136 20.02 9.73 -1.51
C ASP A 136 18.65 10.33 -1.17
N PRO A 137 18.48 10.89 0.05
CA PRO A 137 17.22 11.49 0.46
C PRO A 137 16.76 12.65 -0.43
N ARG A 138 17.66 13.28 -1.18
CA ARG A 138 17.35 14.40 -2.09
C ARG A 138 16.67 13.96 -3.38
N ASN A 139 16.77 12.68 -3.74
CA ASN A 139 16.19 12.13 -4.96
C ASN A 139 14.72 11.73 -4.82
N ALA A 140 14.22 11.56 -3.59
CA ALA A 140 12.81 11.29 -3.35
C ALA A 140 11.96 12.44 -3.89
N GLN A 141 11.01 12.10 -4.78
CA GLN A 141 10.04 13.05 -5.29
C GLN A 141 8.87 13.17 -4.30
N LEU A 142 8.45 14.40 -4.04
CA LEU A 142 7.23 14.70 -3.30
C LEU A 142 6.17 15.13 -4.31
N VAL A 143 5.25 14.23 -4.64
CA VAL A 143 4.34 14.35 -5.77
C VAL A 143 2.96 14.79 -5.30
N THR A 144 2.55 15.99 -5.70
CA THR A 144 1.26 16.63 -5.31
C THR A 144 0.31 16.84 -6.49
N THR A 145 0.66 16.34 -7.68
CA THR A 145 -0.14 16.53 -8.91
C THR A 145 -1.55 15.97 -8.76
N ASP A 146 -1.72 14.89 -8.00
CA ASP A 146 -3.03 14.29 -7.73
C ASP A 146 -3.95 15.21 -6.93
N ILE A 147 -3.42 16.05 -6.03
CA ILE A 147 -4.21 17.08 -5.32
C ILE A 147 -4.79 18.09 -6.33
N THR A 148 -3.99 18.49 -7.32
CA THR A 148 -4.43 19.42 -8.37
C THR A 148 -5.52 18.77 -9.24
N ASN A 149 -5.32 17.51 -9.64
CA ASN A 149 -6.29 16.74 -10.41
C ASN A 149 -7.60 16.56 -9.63
N PHE A 150 -7.54 16.28 -8.33
CA PHE A 150 -8.71 16.18 -7.46
C PHE A 150 -9.51 17.48 -7.45
N TRP A 151 -8.89 18.63 -7.19
CA TRP A 151 -9.63 19.89 -7.11
C TRP A 151 -10.22 20.32 -8.45
N ARG A 152 -9.54 20.00 -9.56
CA ARG A 152 -10.13 20.17 -10.91
C ARG A 152 -11.37 19.29 -11.08
N ALA A 153 -11.29 18.01 -10.70
CA ALA A 153 -12.44 17.10 -10.76
C ALA A 153 -13.58 17.57 -9.85
N TYR A 154 -13.25 18.08 -8.65
CA TYR A 154 -14.20 18.64 -7.69
C TYR A 154 -14.97 19.83 -8.27
N ASP A 155 -14.27 20.79 -8.87
CA ASP A 155 -14.90 21.98 -9.48
C ASP A 155 -15.76 21.63 -10.71
N LEU A 156 -15.36 20.62 -11.50
CA LEU A 156 -16.15 20.11 -12.61
C LEU A 156 -17.41 19.37 -12.13
N ALA A 157 -17.26 18.52 -11.11
CA ALA A 157 -18.34 17.75 -10.50
C ALA A 157 -19.41 18.65 -9.85
N ALA A 158 -19.01 19.81 -9.32
CA ALA A 158 -19.95 20.80 -8.79
C ALA A 158 -20.84 21.43 -9.88
N LYS A 159 -20.37 21.47 -11.14
CA LYS A 159 -21.12 22.02 -12.28
C LYS A 159 -22.01 20.99 -12.97
N ASP A 160 -21.73 19.70 -12.77
CA ASP A 160 -22.51 18.60 -13.34
C ASP A 160 -22.74 17.48 -12.29
N PRO A 161 -23.70 17.68 -11.38
CA PRO A 161 -23.97 16.74 -10.30
C PRO A 161 -24.44 15.35 -10.77
N ALA A 162 -25.01 15.26 -11.98
CA ALA A 162 -25.51 14.00 -12.53
C ALA A 162 -24.37 13.05 -12.96
N HIS A 163 -23.19 13.59 -13.29
CA HIS A 163 -22.07 12.81 -13.84
C HIS A 163 -20.82 12.82 -12.95
N ARG A 164 -20.97 13.04 -11.64
CA ARG A 164 -19.82 13.17 -10.72
C ARG A 164 -18.91 11.96 -10.71
N GLU A 165 -19.47 10.75 -10.71
CA GLU A 165 -18.69 9.51 -10.75
C GLU A 165 -17.80 9.45 -11.99
N GLN A 166 -18.37 9.74 -13.18
CA GLN A 166 -17.64 9.76 -14.44
C GLN A 166 -16.59 10.87 -14.47
N ILE A 167 -16.88 12.03 -13.87
CA ILE A 167 -15.93 13.15 -13.77
C ILE A 167 -14.73 12.76 -12.91
N TYR A 168 -14.93 12.20 -11.71
CA TYR A 168 -13.81 11.76 -10.87
C TYR A 168 -13.04 10.60 -11.51
N GLN A 169 -13.72 9.66 -12.18
CA GLN A 169 -13.04 8.61 -12.92
C GLN A 169 -12.10 9.21 -13.97
N ARG A 170 -12.60 10.09 -14.84
CA ARG A 170 -11.84 10.64 -15.96
C ARG A 170 -10.77 11.66 -15.54
N GLU A 171 -11.10 12.54 -14.60
CA GLU A 171 -10.26 13.70 -14.26
C GLU A 171 -9.30 13.43 -13.12
N TYR A 172 -9.62 12.49 -12.22
CA TYR A 172 -8.80 12.18 -11.06
C TYR A 172 -8.13 10.80 -11.18
N PHE A 173 -8.90 9.72 -11.34
CA PHE A 173 -8.35 8.36 -11.30
C PHE A 173 -7.63 7.94 -12.59
N ASP A 174 -8.20 8.22 -13.76
CA ASP A 174 -7.59 7.86 -15.06
C ASP A 174 -6.32 8.68 -15.36
N LYS A 175 -6.23 9.89 -14.80
CA LYS A 175 -5.05 10.78 -14.86
C LYS A 175 -4.14 10.64 -13.64
N GLY A 176 -4.46 9.73 -12.74
CA GLY A 176 -3.78 9.54 -11.48
C GLY A 176 -2.36 9.07 -11.65
N THR A 177 -1.47 9.56 -10.77
CA THR A 177 -0.11 9.00 -10.68
C THR A 177 -0.16 7.52 -10.30
N VAL A 178 0.96 6.81 -10.46
CA VAL A 178 1.09 5.42 -9.97
C VAL A 178 0.79 5.31 -8.46
N GLY A 179 1.07 6.37 -7.68
CA GLY A 179 0.71 6.41 -6.27
C GLY A 179 -0.79 6.49 -6.02
N LEU A 180 -1.52 7.33 -6.78
CA LEU A 180 -2.98 7.36 -6.70
C LEU A 180 -3.62 6.05 -7.17
N GLN A 181 -3.06 5.41 -8.19
CA GLN A 181 -3.53 4.10 -8.66
C GLN A 181 -3.39 3.04 -7.57
N ASP A 182 -2.24 3.00 -6.88
CA ASP A 182 -2.02 2.09 -5.75
C ASP A 182 -2.93 2.42 -4.56
N TYR A 183 -3.06 3.70 -4.22
CA TYR A 183 -3.95 4.14 -3.14
C TYR A 183 -5.41 3.85 -3.47
N TYR A 184 -5.80 3.94 -4.75
CA TYR A 184 -7.11 3.50 -5.19
C TYR A 184 -7.29 2.02 -4.92
N ALA A 185 -6.39 1.16 -5.39
CA ALA A 185 -6.50 -0.28 -5.21
C ALA A 185 -6.54 -0.70 -3.72
N LEU A 186 -5.75 -0.04 -2.87
CA LEU A 186 -5.59 -0.40 -1.45
C LEU A 186 -6.64 0.22 -0.53
N LYS A 187 -7.01 1.49 -0.76
CA LYS A 187 -7.73 2.32 0.22
C LYS A 187 -9.05 2.90 -0.30
N ILE A 188 -9.14 3.31 -1.57
CA ILE A 188 -10.38 3.88 -2.14
C ILE A 188 -11.32 2.78 -2.64
N GLN A 189 -10.82 1.88 -3.47
CA GLN A 189 -11.41 0.68 -4.06
C GLN A 189 -12.59 0.91 -5.00
N ASP A 190 -13.40 1.94 -4.77
CA ASP A 190 -14.69 2.12 -5.41
C ASP A 190 -14.99 3.62 -5.60
N THR A 191 -15.06 4.06 -6.86
CA THR A 191 -15.36 5.45 -7.26
C THR A 191 -16.72 5.91 -6.74
N LYS A 192 -17.74 5.05 -6.69
CA LYS A 192 -19.07 5.40 -6.17
C LYS A 192 -19.03 5.64 -4.67
N LYS A 193 -18.35 4.78 -3.91
CA LYS A 193 -18.13 5.00 -2.45
C LYS A 193 -17.29 6.24 -2.18
N PHE A 194 -16.33 6.54 -3.05
CA PHE A 194 -15.56 7.77 -2.97
C PHE A 194 -16.45 9.01 -3.11
N VAL A 195 -17.26 9.08 -4.17
CA VAL A 195 -18.20 10.20 -4.40
C VAL A 195 -19.19 10.34 -3.24
N ALA A 196 -19.79 9.23 -2.79
CA ALA A 196 -20.72 9.24 -1.66
C ALA A 196 -20.07 9.78 -0.37
N ASN A 197 -18.78 9.49 -0.15
CA ASN A 197 -18.05 10.05 1.00
C ASN A 197 -17.87 11.56 0.90
N LEU A 198 -17.59 12.09 -0.31
CA LEU A 198 -17.50 13.53 -0.53
C LEU A 198 -18.85 14.22 -0.31
N ASP A 199 -19.93 13.60 -0.78
CA ASP A 199 -21.30 14.12 -0.65
C ASP A 199 -21.81 14.16 0.77
N ALA A 200 -21.33 13.23 1.61
CA ALA A 200 -21.62 13.24 3.04
C ALA A 200 -20.81 14.29 3.82
N LYS A 201 -19.81 14.94 3.21
CA LYS A 201 -18.84 15.82 3.89
C LYS A 201 -18.51 17.12 3.11
N PRO A 202 -19.51 17.83 2.53
CA PRO A 202 -19.24 18.98 1.67
C PRO A 202 -18.55 20.14 2.38
N GLU A 203 -18.89 20.43 3.65
CA GLU A 203 -18.25 21.52 4.39
C GLU A 203 -16.80 21.20 4.72
N PHE A 204 -16.54 19.96 5.17
CA PHE A 204 -15.21 19.47 5.47
C PHE A 204 -14.29 19.55 4.25
N TYR A 205 -14.70 18.98 3.10
CA TYR A 205 -13.86 18.98 1.91
C TYR A 205 -13.58 20.42 1.43
N ARG A 206 -14.58 21.30 1.44
CA ARG A 206 -14.38 22.72 1.08
C ARG A 206 -13.34 23.38 1.98
N ALA A 207 -13.37 23.09 3.28
CA ALA A 207 -12.48 23.71 4.27
C ALA A 207 -11.02 23.23 4.18
N ILE A 208 -10.76 21.98 3.78
CA ILE A 208 -9.38 21.46 3.68
C ILE A 208 -8.67 21.84 2.37
N ARG A 209 -9.39 22.34 1.35
CA ARG A 209 -8.82 22.76 0.07
C ARG A 209 -7.57 23.65 0.18
N PRO A 210 -7.59 24.80 0.88
CA PRO A 210 -6.41 25.65 0.99
C PRO A 210 -5.20 24.91 1.58
N ASN A 211 -5.42 24.05 2.58
CA ASN A 211 -4.35 23.34 3.26
C ASN A 211 -3.76 22.21 2.40
N THR A 212 -4.60 21.44 1.69
CA THR A 212 -4.10 20.40 0.77
C THR A 212 -3.22 21.00 -0.34
N LEU A 213 -3.58 22.19 -0.85
CA LEU A 213 -2.78 22.90 -1.87
C LEU A 213 -1.46 23.46 -1.32
N GLN A 214 -1.32 23.57 0.00
CA GLN A 214 -0.09 24.03 0.65
C GLN A 214 0.87 22.90 1.03
N ILE A 215 0.54 21.63 0.84
CA ILE A 215 1.41 20.49 1.22
C ILE A 215 2.83 20.63 0.67
N ALA A 216 2.99 21.16 -0.56
CA ALA A 216 4.31 21.38 -1.16
C ALA A 216 5.21 22.32 -0.32
N SER A 217 4.65 23.22 0.49
CA SER A 217 5.41 24.10 1.39
C SER A 217 6.13 23.35 2.51
N LEU A 218 5.75 22.09 2.77
CA LEU A 218 6.36 21.24 3.80
C LEU A 218 7.56 20.43 3.30
N THR A 219 7.94 20.62 2.04
CA THR A 219 9.05 19.88 1.40
C THR A 219 10.34 19.94 2.20
N LYS A 220 10.66 21.09 2.80
CA LYS A 220 11.89 21.27 3.59
C LYS A 220 11.85 20.43 4.87
N GLN A 221 10.73 20.43 5.58
CA GLN A 221 10.54 19.64 6.81
C GLN A 221 10.63 18.14 6.51
N ILE A 222 9.92 17.67 5.47
CA ILE A 222 9.93 16.26 5.07
C ILE A 222 11.34 15.81 4.68
N ARG A 223 12.05 16.59 3.86
CA ARG A 223 13.45 16.28 3.49
C ARG A 223 14.39 16.32 4.68
N GLY A 224 14.14 17.19 5.66
CA GLY A 224 14.87 17.21 6.93
C GLY A 224 14.76 15.87 7.66
N GLY A 225 13.55 15.32 7.76
CA GLY A 225 13.32 13.99 8.34
C GLY A 225 14.06 12.87 7.59
N PHE A 226 14.05 12.90 6.26
CA PHE A 226 14.80 11.93 5.44
C PHE A 226 16.31 12.03 5.66
N ILE A 227 16.88 13.23 5.71
CA ILE A 227 18.30 13.44 6.00
C ILE A 227 18.63 12.90 7.38
N ARG A 228 17.80 13.20 8.39
CA ARG A 228 18.01 12.71 9.74
C ARG A 228 17.96 11.18 9.83
N LEU A 229 17.02 10.55 9.12
CA LEU A 229 16.97 9.09 9.05
C LEU A 229 18.21 8.51 8.36
N LYS A 230 18.72 9.16 7.31
CA LYS A 230 19.96 8.74 6.63
C LYS A 230 21.16 8.71 7.58
N GLU A 231 21.26 9.70 8.47
CA GLU A 231 22.34 9.80 9.46
C GLU A 231 22.27 8.67 10.50
N LEU A 232 21.05 8.33 10.94
CA LEU A 232 20.79 7.29 11.94
C LEU A 232 20.90 5.88 11.33
N TYR A 233 20.44 5.71 10.09
CA TYR A 233 20.41 4.45 9.37
C TYR A 233 20.95 4.62 7.94
N PRO A 234 22.27 4.51 7.73
CA PRO A 234 22.91 4.75 6.43
C PRO A 234 22.39 3.85 5.28
N ALA A 235 21.83 2.68 5.61
CA ALA A 235 21.25 1.76 4.63
C ALA A 235 19.88 2.19 4.09
N ALA A 236 19.24 3.22 4.68
CA ALA A 236 17.93 3.73 4.30
C ALA A 236 17.79 3.97 2.78
N ARG A 237 16.60 3.66 2.27
CA ARG A 237 16.12 4.02 0.94
C ARG A 237 14.99 5.04 1.07
N PHE A 238 14.88 5.95 0.12
CA PHE A 238 13.95 7.07 0.10
C PHE A 238 13.09 6.96 -1.15
N PRO A 239 12.00 6.18 -1.10
CA PRO A 239 11.08 6.10 -2.22
C PRO A 239 10.34 7.44 -2.39
N ASN A 240 9.65 7.59 -3.53
CA ASN A 240 8.79 8.75 -3.75
C ASN A 240 7.64 8.78 -2.74
N VAL A 241 7.13 9.99 -2.49
CA VAL A 241 5.95 10.24 -1.67
C VAL A 241 4.86 10.79 -2.59
N TYR A 242 3.69 10.18 -2.57
CA TYR A 242 2.52 10.60 -3.32
C TYR A 242 1.47 11.12 -2.35
N PHE A 243 1.05 12.37 -2.53
CA PHE A 243 -0.02 12.98 -1.74
C PHE A 243 -1.32 12.93 -2.53
N VAL A 244 -2.32 12.28 -1.95
CA VAL A 244 -3.60 12.00 -2.61
C VAL A 244 -4.75 12.40 -1.72
N ILE A 245 -5.90 12.70 -2.32
CA ILE A 245 -7.16 12.88 -1.59
C ILE A 245 -7.95 11.57 -1.66
N GLY A 246 -8.15 10.97 -0.51
CA GLY A 246 -8.86 9.72 -0.34
C GLY A 246 -10.34 9.90 0.03
N ARG A 247 -10.91 8.82 0.54
CA ARG A 247 -12.24 8.77 1.16
C ARG A 247 -12.16 8.71 2.69
N PHE A 248 -11.15 9.37 3.27
CA PHE A 248 -10.83 9.33 4.70
C PHE A 248 -10.60 7.91 5.24
N THR A 249 -10.00 7.01 4.46
CA THR A 249 -9.74 5.62 4.90
C THR A 249 -8.36 5.39 5.51
N SER A 250 -7.38 6.26 5.25
CA SER A 250 -6.01 6.09 5.74
C SER A 250 -5.22 7.41 5.60
N ALA A 251 -4.57 7.84 6.67
CA ALA A 251 -3.65 8.99 6.66
C ALA A 251 -2.36 8.67 5.89
N GLY A 252 -1.92 7.41 5.93
CA GLY A 252 -0.78 6.92 5.18
C GLY A 252 -0.83 5.41 4.95
N THR A 253 -0.10 4.97 3.92
CA THR A 253 0.25 3.58 3.65
C THR A 253 1.45 3.54 2.69
N ALA A 254 1.93 2.36 2.32
CA ALA A 254 3.01 2.21 1.35
C ALA A 254 2.71 1.16 0.28
N SER A 255 3.32 1.30 -0.88
CA SER A 255 3.36 0.31 -1.95
C SER A 255 4.78 0.16 -2.50
N GLY A 256 4.97 -0.75 -3.47
CA GLY A 256 6.25 -0.88 -4.19
C GLY A 256 6.64 0.36 -5.00
N ASN A 257 5.71 1.30 -5.24
CA ASN A 257 6.00 2.56 -5.94
C ASN A 257 6.38 3.70 -4.97
N GLY A 258 6.05 3.57 -3.69
CA GLY A 258 6.47 4.50 -2.63
C GLY A 258 5.44 4.70 -1.54
N MET A 259 5.62 5.79 -0.78
CA MET A 259 4.73 6.18 0.32
C MET A 259 3.49 6.88 -0.24
N LEU A 260 2.31 6.52 0.27
CA LEU A 260 1.02 7.02 -0.19
C LEU A 260 0.33 7.74 0.98
N ILE A 261 0.18 9.05 0.89
CA ILE A 261 -0.25 9.90 2.00
C ILE A 261 -1.63 10.48 1.70
N GLY A 262 -2.59 10.17 2.57
CA GLY A 262 -3.96 10.69 2.52
C GLY A 262 -4.00 12.13 3.03
N ALA A 263 -3.88 13.09 2.11
CA ALA A 263 -3.88 14.52 2.38
C ALA A 263 -5.15 14.97 3.11
N ASP A 264 -6.28 14.32 2.86
CA ASP A 264 -7.57 14.63 3.49
C ASP A 264 -7.60 14.37 5.00
N GLN A 265 -6.77 13.46 5.54
CA GLN A 265 -6.69 13.25 7.00
C GLN A 265 -5.70 14.17 7.72
N MET A 266 -4.85 14.89 6.98
CA MET A 266 -3.73 15.66 7.52
C MET A 266 -3.76 17.13 7.11
N SER A 267 -4.92 17.66 6.71
CA SER A 267 -5.06 19.02 6.20
C SER A 267 -6.01 19.88 7.02
N ALA A 268 -6.16 19.59 8.32
CA ALA A 268 -6.99 20.42 9.20
C ALA A 268 -6.32 21.74 9.60
N SER A 269 -7.20 22.66 9.99
CA SER A 269 -6.93 23.93 10.65
C SER A 269 -7.87 24.08 11.86
N PRO A 270 -7.64 25.05 12.76
CA PRO A 270 -8.57 25.34 13.85
C PRO A 270 -10.00 25.63 13.39
N SER A 271 -10.18 26.16 12.17
CA SER A 271 -11.49 26.46 11.56
C SER A 271 -12.09 25.31 10.73
N THR A 272 -11.42 24.16 10.62
CA THR A 272 -11.96 23.03 9.84
C THR A 272 -13.22 22.48 10.53
N PRO A 273 -14.38 22.44 9.86
CA PRO A 273 -15.62 21.96 10.43
C PRO A 273 -15.52 20.46 10.73
N ARG A 274 -16.04 20.07 11.89
CA ARG A 274 -15.98 18.70 12.39
C ARG A 274 -17.35 18.03 12.52
N GLY A 275 -18.43 18.76 12.24
CA GLY A 275 -19.81 18.27 12.40
C GLY A 275 -20.17 17.08 11.49
N GLU A 276 -19.56 17.02 10.29
CA GLU A 276 -19.77 15.94 9.31
C GLU A 276 -18.89 14.70 9.58
N LEU A 277 -18.03 14.75 10.61
CA LEU A 277 -17.08 13.69 10.93
C LEU A 277 -17.57 12.87 12.13
N ASN A 278 -17.50 11.54 12.01
CA ASN A 278 -17.73 10.66 13.15
C ASN A 278 -16.62 10.83 14.21
N LEU A 279 -16.80 10.25 15.40
CA LEU A 279 -15.87 10.41 16.52
C LEU A 279 -14.43 10.02 16.13
N TRP A 280 -14.24 8.84 15.53
CA TRP A 280 -12.93 8.37 15.12
C TRP A 280 -12.27 9.32 14.10
N ALA A 281 -13.01 9.79 13.09
CA ALA A 281 -12.48 10.73 12.10
C ALA A 281 -12.11 12.07 12.73
N ARG A 282 -12.90 12.58 13.68
CA ARG A 282 -12.56 13.81 14.43
C ARG A 282 -11.27 13.65 15.22
N ASN A 283 -11.09 12.53 15.90
CA ASN A 283 -9.93 12.29 16.74
C ASN A 283 -8.67 11.93 15.94
N ASN A 284 -8.80 11.51 14.68
CA ASN A 284 -7.69 11.16 13.77
C ASN A 284 -7.44 12.21 12.68
N LEU A 285 -8.13 13.34 12.72
CA LEU A 285 -7.89 14.45 11.81
C LEU A 285 -6.69 15.28 12.30
N GLY A 286 -5.56 15.14 11.61
CA GLY A 286 -4.31 15.86 11.88
C GLY A 286 -4.24 17.23 11.21
N ASN A 287 -3.40 18.11 11.77
CA ASN A 287 -3.15 19.43 11.16
C ASN A 287 -2.11 19.31 10.05
N LEU A 288 -2.13 20.27 9.12
CA LEU A 288 -1.13 20.34 8.05
C LEU A 288 0.31 20.30 8.55
N GLN A 289 0.59 20.97 9.68
CA GLN A 289 1.94 21.03 10.24
C GLN A 289 2.44 19.70 10.82
N ASP A 290 1.55 18.75 11.09
CA ASP A 290 1.87 17.42 11.60
C ASP A 290 2.17 16.41 10.47
N LEU A 291 1.89 16.79 9.20
CA LEU A 291 2.10 15.94 8.02
C LEU A 291 3.53 15.38 7.88
N PRO A 292 4.62 16.12 8.17
CA PRO A 292 5.98 15.57 8.08
C PRO A 292 6.20 14.36 9.00
N ALA A 293 5.53 14.30 10.15
CA ALA A 293 5.63 13.17 11.08
C ALA A 293 4.95 11.92 10.50
N VAL A 294 3.81 12.07 9.81
CA VAL A 294 3.13 10.96 9.13
C VAL A 294 3.94 10.45 7.94
N VAL A 295 4.57 11.35 7.16
CA VAL A 295 5.49 10.92 6.11
C VAL A 295 6.66 10.14 6.70
N ALA A 296 7.22 10.59 7.82
CA ALA A 296 8.29 9.87 8.50
C ALA A 296 7.83 8.49 9.02
N HIS A 297 6.60 8.38 9.53
CA HIS A 297 6.00 7.10 9.96
C HIS A 297 5.90 6.10 8.80
N GLU A 298 5.29 6.50 7.68
CA GLU A 298 5.18 5.63 6.49
C GLU A 298 6.55 5.27 5.90
N HIS A 299 7.53 6.14 6.06
CA HIS A 299 8.90 5.86 5.65
C HIS A 299 9.51 4.70 6.43
N ILE A 300 9.20 4.56 7.72
CA ILE A 300 9.65 3.41 8.52
C ILE A 300 9.03 2.12 8.01
N HIS A 301 7.74 2.09 7.67
CA HIS A 301 7.12 0.92 7.07
C HIS A 301 7.78 0.51 5.74
N ALA A 302 8.22 1.48 4.93
CA ALA A 302 8.97 1.19 3.70
C ALA A 302 10.35 0.55 3.94
N LEU A 303 10.90 0.65 5.16
CA LEU A 303 12.18 0.06 5.55
C LEU A 303 12.03 -1.25 6.36
N GLN A 304 10.86 -1.49 6.95
CA GLN A 304 10.59 -2.68 7.74
C GLN A 304 10.68 -3.94 6.88
N LYS A 305 11.28 -5.00 7.45
CA LYS A 305 11.42 -6.28 6.77
C LYS A 305 10.12 -7.09 6.80
N PRO A 306 9.81 -7.84 5.73
CA PRO A 306 8.74 -8.82 5.77
C PRO A 306 9.01 -9.87 6.86
N THR A 307 7.95 -10.33 7.51
CA THR A 307 8.01 -11.41 8.51
C THR A 307 6.79 -12.32 8.40
N THR A 308 6.97 -13.59 8.75
CA THR A 308 5.88 -14.58 8.86
C THR A 308 5.30 -14.64 10.27
N ASP A 309 5.90 -13.96 11.25
CA ASP A 309 5.37 -13.86 12.61
C ASP A 309 4.05 -13.08 12.58
N LEU A 310 2.94 -13.66 13.03
CA LEU A 310 1.61 -13.03 13.02
C LEU A 310 1.15 -12.53 14.39
N THR A 311 2.03 -12.52 15.39
CA THR A 311 1.68 -12.16 16.77
C THR A 311 1.29 -10.69 16.91
N LEU A 312 0.44 -10.41 17.89
CA LEU A 312 0.10 -9.04 18.29
C LEU A 312 1.34 -8.27 18.75
N LEU A 313 2.29 -8.93 19.44
CA LEU A 313 3.56 -8.31 19.83
C LEU A 313 4.32 -7.77 18.62
N ARG A 314 4.40 -8.57 17.55
CA ARG A 314 5.00 -8.13 16.28
C ARG A 314 4.28 -6.92 15.71
N GLY A 315 2.95 -6.97 15.62
CA GLY A 315 2.14 -5.87 15.11
C GLY A 315 2.38 -4.57 15.89
N ALA A 316 2.28 -4.64 17.21
CA ALA A 316 2.50 -3.50 18.09
C ALA A 316 3.92 -2.93 17.93
N ILE A 317 4.96 -3.76 17.95
CA ILE A 317 6.34 -3.30 17.77
C ILE A 317 6.52 -2.64 16.40
N ASN A 318 5.94 -3.16 15.32
CA ASN A 318 6.08 -2.54 13.99
C ASN A 318 5.43 -1.16 13.93
N GLU A 319 4.20 -1.03 14.40
CA GLU A 319 3.47 0.25 14.40
C GLU A 319 4.11 1.28 15.35
N GLY A 320 4.45 0.84 16.57
CA GLY A 320 5.11 1.68 17.55
C GLY A 320 6.55 2.06 17.19
N MET A 321 7.28 1.19 16.46
CA MET A 321 8.59 1.51 15.88
C MET A 321 8.45 2.62 14.84
N ALA A 322 7.42 2.56 13.99
CA ALA A 322 7.15 3.60 13.01
C ALA A 322 6.90 4.94 13.71
N ASP A 323 6.07 4.98 14.75
CA ASP A 323 5.85 6.19 15.56
C ASP A 323 7.13 6.70 16.22
N PHE A 324 7.91 5.82 16.85
CA PHE A 324 9.09 6.20 17.60
C PHE A 324 10.20 6.75 16.69
N LEU A 325 10.51 6.05 15.60
CA LEU A 325 11.53 6.50 14.67
C LEU A 325 11.06 7.71 13.84
N ALA A 326 9.75 7.84 13.58
CA ALA A 326 9.19 9.06 13.02
C ALA A 326 9.39 10.27 13.95
N GLU A 327 9.16 10.11 15.25
CA GLU A 327 9.41 11.17 16.23
C GLU A 327 10.89 11.55 16.30
N LEU A 328 11.80 10.56 16.32
CA LEU A 328 13.24 10.81 16.32
C LEU A 328 13.74 11.59 15.09
N THR A 329 13.09 11.41 13.95
CA THR A 329 13.53 11.97 12.66
C THR A 329 12.84 13.27 12.30
N SER A 330 11.56 13.41 12.64
CA SER A 330 10.75 14.61 12.36
C SER A 330 10.65 15.58 13.54
N GLY A 331 10.97 15.13 14.76
CA GLY A 331 10.79 15.89 16.00
C GLY A 331 9.36 15.92 16.52
N GLN A 332 8.43 15.18 15.90
CA GLN A 332 7.02 15.15 16.30
C GLN A 332 6.50 13.71 16.31
N ASN A 333 5.76 13.35 17.36
CA ASN A 333 5.07 12.08 17.41
C ASN A 333 3.80 12.12 16.52
N PRO A 334 3.67 11.25 15.50
CA PRO A 334 2.51 11.23 14.59
C PRO A 334 1.21 10.87 15.31
N ASN A 335 1.27 10.15 16.43
CA ASN A 335 0.15 9.68 17.23
C ASN A 335 0.19 10.24 18.66
N ARG A 336 0.50 11.55 18.81
CA ARG A 336 0.63 12.22 20.12
C ARG A 336 -0.54 11.94 21.08
N ARG A 337 -1.77 11.84 20.55
CA ARG A 337 -2.97 11.54 21.35
C ARG A 337 -2.85 10.22 22.12
N LEU A 338 -2.23 9.20 21.51
CA LEU A 338 -2.06 7.88 22.12
C LEU A 338 -1.03 7.95 23.24
N GLN A 339 0.01 8.77 23.07
CA GLN A 339 1.00 9.02 24.11
C GLN A 339 0.37 9.72 25.32
N THR A 340 -0.45 10.75 25.09
CA THR A 340 -1.14 11.48 26.17
C THR A 340 -2.03 10.55 27.00
N TYR A 341 -2.87 9.75 26.35
CA TYR A 341 -3.73 8.79 27.06
C TYR A 341 -2.92 7.66 27.69
N GLY A 342 -2.01 7.06 26.92
CA GLY A 342 -1.27 5.86 27.29
C GLY A 342 -0.37 6.05 28.51
N LEU A 343 0.29 7.20 28.65
CA LEU A 343 1.13 7.49 29.83
C LEU A 343 0.31 7.55 31.13
N GLY A 344 -0.93 8.03 31.08
CA GLY A 344 -1.84 8.04 32.24
C GLY A 344 -2.37 6.65 32.62
N HIS A 345 -2.34 5.69 31.69
CA HIS A 345 -2.93 4.36 31.85
C HIS A 345 -1.91 3.22 31.62
N GLU A 346 -0.60 3.53 31.66
CA GLU A 346 0.46 2.66 31.14
C GLU A 346 0.46 1.27 31.81
N LYS A 347 0.29 1.23 33.14
CA LYS A 347 0.24 -0.03 33.91
C LYS A 347 -0.96 -0.91 33.52
N GLN A 348 -2.13 -0.31 33.36
CA GLN A 348 -3.35 -1.04 32.96
C GLN A 348 -3.22 -1.55 31.52
N ILE A 349 -2.79 -0.68 30.60
CA ILE A 349 -2.58 -1.04 29.19
C ILE A 349 -1.59 -2.19 29.07
N TRP A 350 -0.48 -2.15 29.82
CA TRP A 350 0.51 -3.24 29.79
C TRP A 350 -0.05 -4.55 30.36
N ALA A 351 -0.80 -4.50 31.46
CA ALA A 351 -1.42 -5.68 32.04
C ALA A 351 -2.40 -6.36 31.08
N ASP A 352 -3.19 -5.57 30.33
CA ASP A 352 -4.10 -6.09 29.30
C ASP A 352 -3.33 -6.63 28.10
N PHE A 353 -2.36 -5.87 27.58
CA PHE A 353 -1.59 -6.23 26.39
C PHE A 353 -0.80 -7.52 26.59
N SER A 354 -0.11 -7.66 27.72
CA SER A 354 0.76 -8.80 28.01
C SER A 354 0.02 -10.15 28.04
N ARG A 355 -1.30 -10.14 28.30
CA ARG A 355 -2.15 -11.33 28.25
C ARG A 355 -2.48 -11.79 26.82
N GLU A 356 -2.47 -10.86 25.86
CA GLU A 356 -2.89 -11.12 24.48
C GLU A 356 -1.71 -11.15 23.48
N MET A 357 -0.56 -10.57 23.83
CA MET A 357 0.53 -10.25 22.88
C MET A 357 1.13 -11.44 22.12
N THR A 358 1.03 -12.66 22.64
CA THR A 358 1.52 -13.88 21.99
C THR A 358 0.51 -14.48 21.00
N GLY A 359 -0.74 -14.03 21.04
CA GLY A 359 -1.80 -14.44 20.11
C GLY A 359 -1.73 -13.70 18.78
N THR A 360 -2.54 -14.14 17.83
CA THR A 360 -2.66 -13.56 16.48
C THR A 360 -3.92 -12.72 16.28
N ASN A 361 -4.73 -12.55 17.34
CA ASN A 361 -5.89 -11.66 17.33
C ASN A 361 -5.45 -10.23 17.69
N TRP A 362 -5.72 -9.28 16.80
CA TRP A 362 -5.30 -7.88 16.97
C TRP A 362 -6.48 -6.95 17.30
N ASP A 363 -7.71 -7.47 17.31
CA ASP A 363 -8.96 -6.68 17.29
C ASP A 363 -9.10 -5.68 18.45
N ASN A 364 -8.41 -5.89 19.57
CA ASN A 364 -8.45 -4.99 20.73
C ASN A 364 -7.39 -3.87 20.67
N TRP A 365 -6.45 -3.91 19.71
CA TRP A 365 -5.19 -3.17 19.81
C TRP A 365 -4.79 -2.40 18.56
N ILE A 366 -5.11 -2.89 17.36
CA ILE A 366 -4.65 -2.33 16.08
C ILE A 366 -5.79 -2.35 15.07
N ALA A 367 -5.95 -1.26 14.34
CA ALA A 367 -7.02 -1.01 13.37
C ALA A 367 -8.43 -1.17 13.97
N ASN A 368 -8.59 -0.89 15.26
CA ASN A 368 -9.83 -1.11 16.01
C ASN A 368 -10.67 0.16 16.18
N GLY A 369 -10.65 1.07 15.21
CA GLY A 369 -11.35 2.36 15.27
C GLY A 369 -12.86 2.30 15.56
N ARG A 370 -13.52 1.14 15.35
CA ARG A 370 -14.92 0.91 15.76
C ARG A 370 -15.13 0.85 17.27
N GLN A 371 -14.06 0.67 18.04
CA GLN A 371 -14.05 0.61 19.51
C GLN A 371 -13.64 1.95 20.15
N GLU A 372 -13.36 2.99 19.36
CA GLU A 372 -13.04 4.33 19.85
C GLU A 372 -14.21 4.88 20.67
N THR A 373 -13.92 5.38 21.88
CA THR A 373 -14.87 6.11 22.72
C THR A 373 -14.33 7.50 23.06
N ALA A 374 -15.15 8.33 23.71
CA ALA A 374 -14.70 9.66 24.18
C ALA A 374 -13.55 9.55 25.19
N ASP A 375 -13.52 8.46 25.96
CA ASP A 375 -12.60 8.26 27.08
C ASP A 375 -11.47 7.27 26.77
N LYS A 376 -11.54 6.54 25.65
CA LYS A 376 -10.54 5.54 25.28
C LYS A 376 -10.25 5.58 23.78
N PRO A 377 -9.02 5.93 23.36
CA PRO A 377 -8.64 5.89 21.96
C PRO A 377 -8.50 4.44 21.48
N ALA A 378 -8.77 4.23 20.20
CA ALA A 378 -8.35 3.04 19.46
C ALA A 378 -6.82 3.03 19.26
N ASP A 379 -6.31 1.93 18.72
CA ASP A 379 -4.93 1.76 18.26
C ASP A 379 -3.87 1.81 19.37
N LEU A 380 -4.22 1.44 20.60
CA LEU A 380 -3.31 1.42 21.75
C LEU A 380 -2.12 0.46 21.60
N GLY A 381 -2.14 -0.47 20.64
CA GLY A 381 -0.98 -1.28 20.27
C GLY A 381 0.22 -0.43 19.81
N TYR A 382 -0.04 0.71 19.16
CA TYR A 382 0.99 1.67 18.74
C TYR A 382 1.73 2.25 19.95
N PHE A 383 0.98 2.64 21.00
CA PHE A 383 1.55 3.14 22.25
C PHE A 383 2.46 2.08 22.89
N VAL A 384 1.99 0.83 23.02
CA VAL A 384 2.80 -0.23 23.64
C VAL A 384 4.09 -0.48 22.86
N GLY A 385 3.99 -0.64 21.54
CA GLY A 385 5.17 -0.83 20.69
C GLY A 385 6.16 0.34 20.75
N TYR A 386 5.64 1.56 20.80
CA TYR A 386 6.45 2.78 20.93
C TYR A 386 7.24 2.75 22.23
N GLN A 387 6.60 2.40 23.36
CA GLN A 387 7.26 2.32 24.66
C GLN A 387 8.34 1.24 24.70
N ILE A 388 8.09 0.08 24.07
CA ILE A 388 9.09 -1.00 23.94
C ILE A 388 10.29 -0.51 23.12
N CYS A 389 10.06 0.11 21.96
CA CYS A 389 11.13 0.61 21.10
C CYS A 389 11.94 1.71 21.81
N ARG A 390 11.26 2.66 22.44
CA ARG A 390 11.90 3.72 23.23
C ARG A 390 12.72 3.16 24.39
N ALA A 391 12.20 2.17 25.11
CA ALA A 391 12.92 1.53 26.20
C ALA A 391 14.21 0.86 25.70
N TYR A 392 14.15 0.13 24.58
CA TYR A 392 15.32 -0.47 23.95
C TYR A 392 16.33 0.58 23.47
N TYR A 393 15.86 1.62 22.78
CA TYR A 393 16.72 2.72 22.32
C TYR A 393 17.47 3.37 23.49
N ASN A 394 16.83 3.49 24.66
CA ASN A 394 17.45 4.05 25.85
C ASN A 394 18.48 3.11 26.50
N GLU A 395 18.28 1.79 26.41
CA GLU A 395 19.23 0.78 26.92
C GLU A 395 20.52 0.71 26.09
N VAL A 396 20.42 0.87 24.78
CA VAL A 396 21.58 0.72 23.89
C VAL A 396 22.37 2.03 23.82
N ALA A 397 23.68 1.98 24.10
CA ALA A 397 24.54 3.16 24.06
C ALA A 397 24.70 3.72 22.63
N ASP A 398 25.00 2.85 21.66
CA ASP A 398 25.06 3.23 20.25
C ASP A 398 23.65 3.34 19.65
N LYS A 399 23.21 4.58 19.44
CA LYS A 399 21.87 4.87 18.91
C LYS A 399 21.70 4.46 17.46
N LYS A 400 22.76 4.42 16.66
CA LYS A 400 22.69 3.91 15.27
C LYS A 400 22.50 2.40 15.28
N GLN A 401 23.19 1.71 16.20
CA GLN A 401 22.97 0.27 16.41
C GLN A 401 21.53 -0.01 16.86
N ALA A 402 20.99 0.78 17.79
CA ALA A 402 19.60 0.62 18.23
C ALA A 402 18.59 0.72 17.08
N VAL A 403 18.75 1.72 16.19
CA VAL A 403 17.89 1.89 15.01
C VAL A 403 18.11 0.75 14.01
N TYR A 404 19.36 0.31 13.81
CA TYR A 404 19.66 -0.84 12.96
C TYR A 404 18.97 -2.10 13.47
N ASP A 405 19.04 -2.38 14.76
CA ASP A 405 18.44 -3.57 15.38
C ASP A 405 16.91 -3.56 15.26
N MET A 406 16.27 -2.40 15.42
CA MET A 406 14.83 -2.22 15.18
C MET A 406 14.44 -2.55 13.73
N LEU A 407 15.11 -1.93 12.75
CA LEU A 407 14.77 -2.11 11.33
C LEU A 407 15.18 -3.48 10.75
N ASN A 408 15.99 -4.25 11.49
CA ASN A 408 16.43 -5.60 11.10
C ASN A 408 15.90 -6.70 12.04
N LEU A 409 14.84 -6.41 12.80
CA LEU A 409 14.31 -7.30 13.82
C LEU A 409 13.69 -8.59 13.24
N ALA A 410 14.00 -9.73 13.87
CA ALA A 410 13.41 -11.04 13.57
C ALA A 410 12.86 -11.78 14.81
N ASP A 411 13.38 -11.48 16.01
CA ASP A 411 12.97 -12.09 17.29
C ASP A 411 12.30 -11.05 18.20
N TYR A 412 10.97 -10.93 18.07
CA TYR A 412 10.16 -9.95 18.79
C TYR A 412 10.10 -10.21 20.30
N PRO A 413 9.89 -11.45 20.80
CA PRO A 413 9.96 -11.73 22.23
C PRO A 413 11.32 -11.42 22.86
N GLY A 414 12.42 -11.78 22.17
CA GLY A 414 13.76 -11.44 22.64
C GLY A 414 14.03 -9.95 22.64
N PHE A 415 13.53 -9.20 21.65
CA PHE A 415 13.62 -7.74 21.63
C PHE A 415 12.87 -7.09 22.79
N LEU A 416 11.65 -7.56 23.10
CA LEU A 416 10.91 -7.11 24.29
C LEU A 416 11.73 -7.36 25.57
N LYS A 417 12.36 -8.52 25.72
CA LYS A 417 13.22 -8.80 26.88
C LYS A 417 14.42 -7.85 26.95
N ARG A 418 15.11 -7.64 25.82
CA ARG A 418 16.27 -6.73 25.75
C ARG A 418 15.91 -5.26 25.97
N SER A 419 14.66 -4.85 25.68
CA SER A 419 14.20 -3.49 25.97
C SER A 419 14.05 -3.21 27.45
N ARG A 420 13.89 -4.27 28.26
CA ARG A 420 13.61 -4.23 29.70
C ARG A 420 12.37 -3.40 30.05
N TYR A 421 11.47 -3.20 29.09
CA TYR A 421 10.29 -2.36 29.28
C TYR A 421 9.42 -2.85 30.43
N ALA A 422 9.10 -4.16 30.46
CA ALA A 422 8.29 -4.77 31.50
C ALA A 422 8.92 -4.64 32.90
N GLU A 423 10.23 -4.88 33.01
CA GLU A 423 10.99 -4.76 34.26
C GLU A 423 10.95 -3.32 34.80
N LYS A 424 11.22 -2.34 33.92
CA LYS A 424 11.24 -0.92 34.29
C LYS A 424 9.86 -0.40 34.66
N LEU A 425 8.81 -0.88 34.01
CA LEU A 425 7.44 -0.48 34.34
C LEU A 425 7.01 -1.05 35.70
N ALA A 426 7.42 -2.27 36.04
CA ALA A 426 7.14 -2.87 37.35
C ALA A 426 7.87 -2.17 38.50
N ALA A 427 9.01 -1.52 38.22
CA ALA A 427 9.83 -0.82 39.22
C ALA A 427 9.39 0.63 39.50
N ARG A 428 8.45 1.19 38.71
CA ARG A 428 7.85 2.52 38.89
C ARG A 428 6.48 2.37 39.53
#